data_AF-A0A354ZI33-F1
#
_entry.id   AF-A0A354ZI33-F1
#
_cell.length_a   1.000
_cell.length_b   1.000
_cell.length_c   1.000
_cell.angle_alpha   90.00
_cell.angle_beta   90.00
_cell.angle_gamma   90.00
#
_symmetry.space_group_name_H-M   'P 1'
#
loop_
_entity.id
_entity.type
_entity.pdbx_description
1 polymer ?
#
loop_
_entity_poly.entity_id
_entity_poly.type
_entity_poly.pdbx_seq_one_letter_code
_entity_poly.pdbx_strand_id
1 'polypeptide(L)' 'MQFDERPPYPPANCAKRFLDRLGEIYSAIQPRMAVDVLVYTPDELERLVENSSFVRQAVLRGRVVYEKGP' A
#
# COMPACT_ATOMS: atom_id res chain seq x y z
N MET A 1 19.27 -12.95 -17.71
CA MET A 1 18.55 -12.34 -16.57
C MET A 1 17.18 -11.95 -17.10
N GLN A 2 16.22 -12.85 -16.99
CA GLN A 2 14.87 -12.64 -17.49
C GLN A 2 14.11 -11.90 -16.39
N PHE A 3 13.86 -10.62 -16.61
CA PHE A 3 12.99 -9.85 -15.74
C PHE A 3 11.61 -10.49 -15.88
N ASP A 4 11.27 -11.30 -14.88
CA ASP A 4 9.97 -11.88 -14.61
C ASP A 4 8.87 -10.91 -15.08
N GLU A 5 8.22 -11.25 -16.20
CA GLU A 5 7.01 -10.60 -16.71
C GLU A 5 5.86 -10.90 -15.73
N ARG A 6 5.98 -10.38 -14.50
CA ARG A 6 4.90 -10.43 -13.53
C ARG A 6 3.71 -9.75 -14.17
N PRO A 7 2.51 -10.33 -14.07
CA PRO A 7 1.31 -9.73 -14.64
C PRO A 7 1.23 -8.28 -14.18
N PRO A 8 0.79 -7.34 -15.05
CA PRO A 8 0.55 -5.97 -14.61
C PRO A 8 -0.36 -6.07 -13.40
N TYR A 9 0.07 -5.51 -12.27
CA TYR A 9 -0.83 -5.29 -11.15
C TYR A 9 -2.13 -4.73 -11.75
N PRO A 10 -3.30 -5.34 -11.45
CA PRO A 10 -4.55 -4.89 -12.05
C PRO A 10 -4.64 -3.38 -11.85
N PRO A 11 -5.12 -2.62 -12.86
CA PRO A 11 -5.06 -1.17 -12.82
C PRO A 11 -5.70 -0.72 -11.51
N ALA A 12 -4.85 -0.27 -10.58
CA ALA A 12 -5.31 0.42 -9.41
C ALA A 12 -6.13 1.59 -9.93
N ASN A 13 -7.18 1.99 -9.22
CA ASN A 13 -7.94 3.20 -9.51
C ASN A 13 -7.10 4.49 -9.29
N CYS A 14 -5.78 4.39 -9.45
CA CYS A 14 -4.75 5.40 -9.33
C CYS A 14 -3.80 5.25 -10.52
N ALA A 15 -3.57 6.34 -11.25
CA ALA A 15 -2.70 6.36 -12.43
C ALA A 15 -1.20 6.10 -12.12
N LYS A 16 -0.80 6.12 -10.84
CA LYS A 16 0.59 5.92 -10.40
C LYS A 16 0.84 4.47 -10.02
N ARG A 17 1.99 3.92 -10.42
CA ARG A 17 2.40 2.58 -9.99
C ARG A 17 2.68 2.58 -8.49
N PHE A 18 2.62 1.40 -7.87
CA PHE A 18 2.85 1.23 -6.44
C PHE A 18 4.19 1.82 -5.98
N LEU A 19 5.29 1.51 -6.67
CA LEU A 19 6.62 2.03 -6.29
C LEU A 19 6.74 3.55 -6.43
N ASP A 20 6.08 4.13 -7.43
CA ASP A 20 6.07 5.59 -7.62
C ASP A 20 5.34 6.27 -6.45
N ARG A 21 4.20 5.71 -6.01
CA ARG A 21 3.47 6.18 -4.81
C ARG A 21 4.31 6.06 -3.53
N LEU A 22 5.00 4.94 -3.35
CA LEU A 22 5.89 4.76 -2.21
C LEU A 22 6.97 5.84 -2.18
N GLY A 23 7.68 6.06 -3.29
CA GLY A 23 8.74 7.07 -3.38
C GLY A 23 8.28 8.47 -2.99
N GLU A 24 7.10 8.88 -3.45
CA GLU A 24 6.48 10.16 -3.07
C GLU A 24 6.19 10.25 -1.57
N ILE A 25 5.59 9.21 -0.99
CA ILE A 25 5.23 9.21 0.43
C ILE A 25 6.47 9.18 1.33
N TYR A 26 7.46 8.34 1.03
CA TYR A 26 8.72 8.32 1.79
C TYR A 26 9.44 9.67 1.75
N SER A 27 9.42 10.34 0.59
CA SER A 27 9.99 11.69 0.44
C SER A 27 9.22 12.75 1.22
N ALA A 28 7.90 12.60 1.34
CA ALA A 28 7.05 13.53 2.07
C ALA A 28 7.18 13.38 3.60
N ILE A 29 7.19 12.14 4.11
CA ILE A 29 7.14 11.90 5.56
C ILE A 29 8.52 11.83 6.24
N GLN A 30 9.59 11.54 5.48
CA GLN A 30 10.98 11.45 5.95
C GLN A 30 11.09 10.78 7.34
N PRO A 31 10.82 9.47 7.43
CA PRO A 31 10.65 8.78 8.70
C PRO A 31 11.95 8.82 9.51
N ARG A 32 11.87 9.23 10.78
CA ARG A 32 13.02 9.35 11.70
C ARG A 32 13.44 8.03 12.35
N MET A 33 12.71 6.95 12.09
CA MET A 33 12.96 5.62 12.62
C MET A 33 12.65 4.57 11.53
N ALA A 34 13.12 3.34 11.70
CA ALA A 34 12.86 2.25 10.76
C ALA A 34 11.36 1.91 10.75
N VAL A 35 10.66 2.35 9.70
CA VAL A 35 9.23 2.10 9.48
C VAL A 35 9.03 1.72 8.02
N ASP A 36 8.32 0.61 7.80
CA ASP A 36 7.83 0.23 6.48
C ASP A 36 6.47 0.85 6.22
N VAL A 37 6.38 1.73 5.22
CA VAL A 37 5.14 2.32 4.75
C VAL A 37 4.65 1.59 3.51
N LEU A 38 3.39 1.14 3.57
CA LEU A 38 2.68 0.49 2.47
C LEU A 38 1.50 1.37 2.06
N VAL A 39 1.42 1.73 0.77
CA VAL A 39 0.44 2.68 0.25
C VAL A 39 -0.47 1.97 -0.75
N TYR A 40 -1.73 1.78 -0.38
CA TYR A 40 -2.74 1.10 -1.19
C TYR A 40 -3.87 2.06 -1.58
N THR A 41 -4.51 1.82 -2.72
CA THR A 41 -5.84 2.40 -2.99
C THR A 41 -6.89 1.65 -2.16
N PRO A 42 -8.10 2.22 -1.98
CA PRO A 42 -9.20 1.51 -1.35
C PRO A 42 -9.47 0.14 -1.99
N ASP A 43 -9.55 0.08 -3.32
CA ASP A 43 -9.79 -1.17 -4.06
C ASP A 43 -8.66 -2.21 -3.88
N GLU A 44 -7.41 -1.76 -3.80
CA GLU A 44 -6.27 -2.65 -3.53
C GLU A 44 -6.34 -3.21 -2.11
N LEU A 45 -6.69 -2.36 -1.13
CA LEU A 45 -6.79 -2.76 0.27
C LEU A 45 -7.90 -3.79 0.48
N GLU A 46 -9.09 -3.57 -0.10
CA GLU A 46 -10.22 -4.50 -0.03
C GLU A 46 -9.81 -5.89 -0.52
N ARG A 47 -9.18 -5.98 -1.69
CA ARG A 47 -8.68 -7.25 -2.25
C ARG A 47 -7.59 -7.87 -1.37
N LEU A 48 -6.71 -7.06 -0.80
CA LEU A 48 -5.62 -7.56 0.04
C LEU A 48 -6.11 -8.07 1.40
N VAL A 49 -7.18 -7.48 1.96
CA VAL A 49 -7.81 -8.00 3.19
C VAL A 49 -8.35 -9.42 2.98
N GLU A 50 -8.84 -9.72 1.78
CA GLU A 50 -9.33 -11.07 1.44
C GLU A 50 -8.16 -12.05 1.21
N ASN A 51 -7.14 -11.61 0.47
CA ASN A 51 -6.11 -12.51 -0.08
C ASN A 51 -4.81 -12.58 0.74
N SER A 52 -4.57 -11.64 1.66
CA SER A 52 -3.34 -11.58 2.48
C SER A 52 -3.67 -11.67 3.96
N SER A 53 -3.20 -12.74 4.61
CA SER A 53 -3.34 -12.93 6.05
C SER A 53 -2.67 -11.80 6.84
N PHE A 54 -1.56 -11.26 6.35
CA PHE A 54 -0.85 -10.15 6.96
C PHE A 54 -1.72 -8.88 6.96
N VAL A 55 -2.22 -8.47 5.78
CA VAL A 55 -3.03 -7.25 5.66
C VAL A 55 -4.33 -7.40 6.45
N ARG A 56 -4.97 -8.57 6.39
CA ARG A 56 -6.15 -8.87 7.21
C ARG A 56 -5.88 -8.70 8.71
N GLN A 57 -4.77 -9.24 9.23
CA GLN A 57 -4.44 -9.06 10.65
C GLN A 57 -4.08 -7.61 10.99
N ALA A 58 -3.41 -6.89 10.07
CA ALA A 58 -3.08 -5.48 10.26
C ALA A 58 -4.34 -4.61 10.35
N VAL A 59 -5.37 -4.86 9.55
CA VAL A 59 -6.66 -4.13 9.64
C VAL A 59 -7.41 -4.50 10.92
N LEU A 60 -7.46 -5.78 11.28
CA LEU A 60 -8.22 -6.25 12.46
C LEU A 60 -7.60 -5.84 13.80
N ARG A 61 -6.26 -5.82 13.89
CA ARG A 61 -5.53 -5.57 15.14
C ARG A 61 -4.83 -4.21 15.17
N GLY A 62 -4.77 -3.54 14.03
CA GLY A 62 -4.14 -2.23 13.90
C GLY A 62 -4.94 -1.15 14.60
N ARG A 63 -4.35 0.04 14.64
CA ARG A 63 -4.98 1.23 15.18
C ARG A 63 -5.04 2.29 14.08
N VAL A 64 -6.22 2.90 13.93
CA VAL A 64 -6.36 4.09 13.09
C VAL A 64 -5.62 5.25 13.76
N VAL A 65 -4.58 5.74 13.09
CA VAL A 65 -3.78 6.89 13.56
C VAL A 65 -4.37 8.21 13.01
N TYR A 66 -4.97 8.15 11.82
CA TYR A 66 -5.61 9.28 11.15
C TYR A 66 -6.68 8.78 10.18
N GLU A 67 -7.80 9.50 10.13
CA GLU A 67 -8.85 9.34 9.12
C GLU A 67 -9.26 10.73 8.66
N LYS A 68 -9.27 10.97 7.35
CA LYS A 68 -9.80 12.22 6.81
C LYS A 68 -11.32 12.12 6.83
N GLY A 69 -11.97 12.99 7.60
CA GLY A 69 -13.43 13.10 7.63
C GLY A 69 -14.02 13.50 6.27
N PRO A 70 -15.36 13.44 6.14
CA PRO A 70 -16.08 13.81 4.92
C PRO A 70 -15.82 15.27 4.49
#